data_AF-A0A7X6GXW4-F1
#
_entry.id   AF-A0A7X6GXW4-F1
#
_cell.length_a   1.000
_cell.length_b   1.000
_cell.length_c   1.000
_cell.angle_alpha   90.00
_cell.angle_beta   90.00
_cell.angle_gamma   90.00
#
_symmetry.space_group_name_H-M   'P 1'
#
loop_
_entity.id
_entity.type
_entity.pdbx_description
1 polymer ?
#
loop_
_entity_poly.entity_id
_entity_poly.type
_entity_poly.pdbx_seq_one_letter_code
_entity_poly.pdbx_strand_id
1 'polypeptide(L)'
;MPGLIRAAVALMLAAGPALADWTYDPATQRAQPADPVGPFLAVTCAAPFIDLTLEGHAPPEADTVFLLSIDDETWASGAVCRDGVCLMDVGPVPMARAIFAGLRAGETARVTDVNGAEIVTVPLAGARPAIVPVLDACPL
;
A
#
# COMPACT_ATOMS: atom_id res chain seq x y z
N MET A 1 -46.65 -31.52 -28.35
CA MET A 1 -46.49 -30.36 -27.46
C MET A 1 -45.26 -30.61 -26.58
N PRO A 2 -44.49 -29.55 -26.27
CA PRO A 2 -43.04 -29.58 -26.09
C PRO A 2 -42.59 -29.66 -24.63
N GLY A 3 -41.31 -29.95 -24.41
CA GLY A 3 -40.59 -29.78 -23.14
C GLY A 3 -39.17 -30.30 -23.33
N LEU A 4 -38.24 -29.59 -23.99
CA LEU A 4 -37.62 -28.32 -23.62
C LEU A 4 -37.03 -28.34 -22.20
N ILE A 5 -35.69 -28.15 -22.19
CA ILE A 5 -34.86 -27.56 -21.14
C ILE A 5 -34.22 -28.55 -20.17
N ARG A 6 -32.91 -28.73 -20.33
CA ARG A 6 -31.92 -28.48 -19.26
C ARG A 6 -30.55 -28.20 -19.89
N ALA A 7 -30.36 -26.95 -20.28
CA ALA A 7 -29.03 -26.40 -20.50
C ALA A 7 -28.36 -26.26 -19.12
N ALA A 8 -27.39 -27.12 -18.84
CA ALA A 8 -26.50 -26.96 -17.69
C ALA A 8 -25.38 -26.00 -18.10
N VAL A 9 -25.58 -24.71 -17.84
CA VAL A 9 -24.51 -23.71 -17.89
C VAL A 9 -23.63 -23.93 -16.67
N ALA A 10 -22.50 -24.59 -16.84
CA ALA A 10 -21.44 -24.63 -15.86
C ALA A 10 -20.72 -23.28 -15.87
N LEU A 11 -21.15 -22.34 -15.02
CA LEU A 11 -20.37 -21.16 -14.69
C LEU A 11 -19.13 -21.62 -13.91
N MET A 12 -18.02 -21.78 -14.61
CA MET A 12 -16.70 -21.78 -13.98
C MET A 12 -16.42 -20.34 -13.51
N LEU A 13 -16.74 -20.09 -12.24
CA LEU A 13 -16.21 -18.96 -11.49
C LEU A 13 -14.69 -19.13 -11.42
N ALA A 14 -13.96 -18.50 -12.34
CA ALA A 14 -12.56 -18.24 -12.14
C ALA A 14 -12.45 -17.26 -10.96
N ALA A 15 -12.18 -17.79 -9.77
CA ALA A 15 -11.72 -16.99 -8.64
C ALA A 15 -10.35 -16.40 -9.05
N GLY A 16 -10.38 -15.19 -9.60
CA GLY A 16 -9.17 -14.38 -9.71
C GLY A 16 -8.65 -14.08 -8.30
N PRO A 17 -7.34 -13.99 -8.09
CA PRO A 17 -6.80 -13.63 -6.78
C PRO A 17 -7.27 -12.19 -6.47
N ALA A 18 -8.20 -12.05 -5.54
CA ALA A 18 -8.55 -10.76 -4.96
C ALA A 18 -7.40 -10.38 -4.00
N LEU A 19 -6.34 -9.78 -4.55
CA LEU A 19 -5.22 -9.17 -3.83
C LEU A 19 -5.40 -7.65 -3.98
N ALA A 20 -5.55 -6.80 -2.95
CA ALA A 20 -5.60 -6.96 -1.50
C ALA A 20 -6.58 -5.91 -0.93
N ASP A 21 -7.57 -6.31 -0.13
CA ASP A 21 -8.52 -5.36 0.48
C ASP A 21 -7.86 -4.70 1.69
N TRP A 22 -7.45 -3.45 1.58
CA TRP A 22 -6.87 -2.75 2.72
C TRP A 22 -7.90 -2.56 3.84
N THR A 23 -7.42 -2.56 5.08
CA THR A 23 -8.21 -2.30 6.29
C THR A 23 -7.76 -1.02 6.97
N TYR A 24 -8.73 -0.28 7.49
CA TYR A 24 -8.48 0.85 8.39
C TYR A 24 -8.79 0.45 9.83
N ASP A 25 -7.80 0.65 10.72
CA ASP A 25 -7.98 0.55 12.16
C ASP A 25 -8.20 1.96 12.75
N PRO A 26 -9.41 2.29 13.24
CA PRO A 26 -9.69 3.59 13.83
C PRO A 26 -9.03 3.81 15.19
N ALA A 27 -8.63 2.75 15.91
CA ALA A 27 -7.98 2.89 17.21
C ALA A 27 -6.54 3.39 17.07
N THR A 28 -5.88 3.02 15.97
CA THR A 28 -4.50 3.41 15.65
C THR A 28 -4.40 4.41 14.49
N GLN A 29 -5.53 4.77 13.89
CA GLN A 29 -5.62 5.63 12.70
C GLN A 29 -4.69 5.15 11.57
N ARG A 30 -4.78 3.86 11.26
CA ARG A 30 -3.83 3.18 10.40
C ARG A 30 -4.52 2.43 9.27
N ALA A 31 -3.95 2.54 8.06
CA ALA A 31 -4.35 1.79 6.89
C ALA A 31 -3.23 0.84 6.46
N GLN A 32 -3.58 -0.42 6.21
CA GLN A 32 -2.64 -1.46 5.77
C GLN A 32 -3.40 -2.56 5.01
N PRO A 33 -2.72 -3.48 4.29
CA PRO A 33 -3.35 -4.67 3.72
C PRO A 33 -4.05 -5.52 4.81
N ALA A 34 -5.21 -6.12 4.51
CA ALA A 34 -5.97 -6.95 5.47
C ALA A 34 -5.20 -8.19 5.98
N ASP A 35 -4.42 -8.81 5.11
CA ASP A 35 -3.68 -10.05 5.39
C ASP A 35 -2.28 -9.93 4.77
N PRO A 36 -1.38 -9.16 5.39
CA PRO A 36 -0.07 -8.92 4.83
C PRO A 36 0.78 -10.19 4.88
N VAL A 37 1.28 -10.62 3.72
CA VAL A 37 2.24 -11.72 3.60
C VAL A 37 3.57 -11.15 3.11
N GLY A 38 4.60 -11.22 3.95
CA GLY A 38 5.91 -10.63 3.64
C GLY A 38 5.94 -9.12 3.84
N PRO A 39 6.82 -8.40 3.12
CA PRO A 39 6.90 -6.95 3.25
C PRO A 39 5.62 -6.25 2.76
N PHE A 40 5.24 -5.13 3.40
CA PHE A 40 4.06 -4.36 3.00
C PHE A 40 4.17 -2.88 3.38
N LEU A 41 3.37 -2.05 2.72
CA LEU A 41 3.23 -0.63 3.05
C LEU A 41 2.09 -0.40 4.03
N ALA A 42 2.31 0.48 5.02
CA ALA A 42 1.26 0.97 5.89
C ALA A 42 1.32 2.50 6.01
N VAL A 43 0.14 3.11 6.10
CA VAL A 43 -0.04 4.56 6.28
C VAL A 43 -0.66 4.79 7.64
N THR A 44 -0.02 5.58 8.50
CA THR A 44 -0.49 5.83 9.87
C THR A 44 -0.56 7.33 10.14
N CYS A 45 -1.62 7.78 10.79
CA CYS A 45 -1.70 9.12 11.34
C CYS A 45 -1.09 9.12 12.75
N ALA A 46 0.16 9.56 12.88
CA ALA A 46 0.86 9.77 14.14
C ALA A 46 0.86 11.27 14.46
N ALA A 47 -0.32 11.81 14.76
CA ALA A 47 -0.57 13.24 14.87
C ALA A 47 0.59 14.00 15.57
N PRO A 48 1.13 15.05 14.94
CA PRO A 48 0.55 15.81 13.84
C PRO A 48 0.97 15.38 12.42
N PHE A 49 1.66 14.25 12.25
CA PHE A 49 2.22 13.84 10.96
C PHE A 49 1.63 12.54 10.43
N ILE A 50 1.74 12.34 9.12
CA ILE A 50 1.39 11.10 8.45
C ILE A 50 2.68 10.34 8.18
N ASP A 51 2.74 9.12 8.69
CA ASP A 51 3.86 8.22 8.49
C ASP A 51 3.55 7.24 7.36
N LEU A 52 4.51 7.07 6.46
CA LEU A 52 4.57 5.96 5.53
C LEU A 52 5.61 4.96 6.05
N THR A 53 5.23 3.71 6.19
CA THR A 53 6.11 2.66 6.71
C THR A 53 6.17 1.48 5.76
N LEU A 54 7.37 0.92 5.58
CA LEU A 54 7.59 -0.39 4.98
C LEU A 54 7.87 -1.38 6.10
N GLU A 55 6.96 -2.32 6.29
CA GLU A 55 7.05 -3.33 7.35
C GLU A 55 7.36 -4.70 6.77
N GLY A 56 7.90 -5.61 7.59
CA GLY A 56 8.28 -6.96 7.17
C GLY A 56 9.57 -7.01 6.35
N HIS A 57 10.28 -5.88 6.21
CA HIS A 57 11.58 -5.80 5.56
C HIS A 57 12.66 -5.36 6.57
N ALA A 58 13.76 -6.12 6.62
CA ALA A 58 14.90 -5.84 7.48
C ALA A 58 16.15 -5.63 6.61
N PRO A 59 16.42 -4.38 6.17
CA PRO A 59 17.62 -4.10 5.38
C PRO A 59 18.89 -4.32 6.24
N PRO A 60 20.04 -4.54 5.59
CA PRO A 60 21.31 -4.74 6.29
C PRO A 60 21.79 -3.48 7.03
N GLU A 61 21.38 -2.31 6.57
CA GLU A 61 21.71 -1.01 7.16
C GLU A 61 20.46 -0.40 7.81
N ALA A 62 20.63 0.24 8.96
CA ALA A 62 19.52 0.86 9.70
C ALA A 62 19.01 2.14 9.03
N ASP A 63 19.87 2.85 8.30
CA ASP A 63 19.51 4.01 7.50
C ASP A 63 19.71 3.62 6.03
N THR A 64 18.68 3.77 5.21
CA THR A 64 18.73 3.37 3.80
C THR A 64 17.89 4.30 2.94
N VAL A 65 17.91 4.09 1.62
CA VAL A 65 17.05 4.80 0.68
C VAL A 65 16.25 3.78 -0.10
N PHE A 66 14.95 4.02 -0.22
CA PHE A 66 14.06 3.26 -1.08
C PHE A 66 13.59 4.12 -2.23
N LEU A 67 13.28 3.48 -3.36
CA LEU A 67 12.51 4.11 -4.43
C LEU A 67 11.07 3.65 -4.25
N LEU A 68 10.19 4.60 -3.94
CA LEU A 68 8.74 4.39 -3.96
C LEU A 68 8.23 4.79 -5.33
N SER A 69 7.62 3.86 -6.04
CA SER A 69 6.89 4.13 -7.27
C SER A 69 5.41 3.95 -7.04
N ILE A 70 4.58 4.88 -7.50
CA ILE A 70 3.12 4.70 -7.57
C ILE A 70 2.74 4.91 -9.02
N ASP A 71 2.26 3.83 -9.64
CA ASP A 71 2.09 3.72 -11.08
C ASP A 71 3.38 4.15 -11.83
N ASP A 72 3.36 5.27 -12.56
CA ASP A 72 4.51 5.76 -13.35
C ASP A 72 5.38 6.80 -12.62
N GLU A 73 4.97 7.28 -11.45
CA GLU A 73 5.70 8.29 -10.69
C GLU A 73 6.61 7.62 -9.67
N THR A 74 7.84 8.14 -9.50
CA THR A 74 8.85 7.55 -8.59
C THR A 74 9.54 8.62 -7.75
N TRP A 75 9.69 8.35 -6.45
CA TRP A 75 10.36 9.20 -5.48
C TRP A 75 11.42 8.42 -4.72
N ALA A 76 12.58 9.04 -4.53
CA ALA A 76 13.58 8.54 -3.58
C ALA A 76 13.20 8.99 -2.18
N SER A 77 13.14 8.05 -1.25
CA SER A 77 12.76 8.26 0.14
C SER A 77 13.85 7.69 1.04
N GLY A 78 14.45 8.54 1.87
CA GLY A 78 15.30 8.05 2.97
C GLY A 78 14.43 7.27 3.96
N ALA A 79 14.98 6.25 4.61
CA ALA A 79 14.24 5.47 5.58
C ALA A 79 15.10 5.11 6.79
N VAL A 80 14.47 5.10 7.96
CA VAL A 80 15.07 4.64 9.22
C VAL A 80 14.38 3.36 9.64
N CYS A 81 15.14 2.26 9.71
CA CYS A 81 14.66 0.91 9.93
C CYS A 81 15.02 0.38 11.32
N ARG A 82 14.01 -0.08 12.06
CA ARG A 82 14.14 -0.72 13.38
C ARG A 82 13.18 -1.91 13.46
N ASP A 83 13.70 -3.06 13.89
CA ASP A 83 12.89 -4.26 14.17
C ASP A 83 11.94 -4.68 13.03
N GLY A 84 12.38 -4.52 11.76
CA GLY A 84 11.59 -4.88 10.58
C GLY A 84 10.54 -3.85 10.15
N VAL A 85 10.56 -2.65 10.75
CA VAL A 85 9.73 -1.49 10.38
C VAL A 85 10.66 -0.39 9.89
N CYS A 86 10.46 0.07 8.66
CA CYS A 86 11.18 1.17 8.05
C CYS A 86 10.27 2.38 7.91
N LEU A 87 10.54 3.43 8.68
CA LEU A 87 9.86 4.72 8.54
C LEU A 87 10.43 5.45 7.33
N MET A 88 9.59 5.71 6.33
CA MET A 88 9.96 6.36 5.06
C MET A 88 9.77 7.87 5.15
N ASP A 89 10.81 8.63 4.82
CA ASP A 89 10.78 10.08 4.68
C ASP A 89 10.04 10.43 3.39
N VAL A 90 8.82 10.94 3.52
CA VAL A 90 7.98 11.40 2.40
C VAL A 90 8.37 12.80 1.90
N GLY A 91 9.45 13.37 2.45
CA GLY A 91 10.07 14.60 1.99
C GLY A 91 9.23 15.85 2.31
N PRO A 92 9.43 16.95 1.55
CA PRO A 92 8.72 18.19 1.79
C PRO A 92 7.22 18.05 1.48
N VAL A 93 6.39 18.91 2.09
CA VAL A 93 4.91 18.89 1.98
C VAL A 93 4.38 18.68 0.55
N PRO A 94 4.90 19.32 -0.52
CA PRO A 94 4.41 19.07 -1.88
C PRO A 94 4.64 17.62 -2.36
N MET A 95 5.78 17.02 -1.99
CA MET A 95 6.11 15.62 -2.32
C MET A 95 5.21 14.68 -1.54
N ALA A 96 5.08 14.89 -0.22
CA ALA A 96 4.17 14.09 0.61
C ALA A 96 2.74 14.12 0.06
N ARG A 97 2.24 15.31 -0.31
CA ARG A 97 0.91 15.45 -0.94
C ARG A 97 0.78 14.67 -2.25
N ALA A 98 1.82 14.64 -3.09
CA ALA A 98 1.82 13.86 -4.32
C ALA A 98 1.80 12.35 -4.02
N ILE A 99 2.66 11.88 -3.10
CA ILE A 99 2.71 10.47 -2.68
C ILE A 99 1.35 10.01 -2.14
N PHE A 100 0.76 10.74 -1.19
CA PHE A 100 -0.52 10.36 -0.60
C PHE A 100 -1.70 10.51 -1.58
N ALA A 101 -1.63 11.45 -2.52
CA ALA A 101 -2.60 11.51 -3.62
C ALA A 101 -2.49 10.28 -4.53
N GLY A 102 -1.27 9.84 -4.83
CA GLY A 102 -0.98 8.60 -5.54
C GLY A 102 -1.53 7.38 -4.80
N LEU A 103 -1.22 7.21 -3.51
CA LEU A 103 -1.73 6.07 -2.73
C LEU A 103 -3.25 6.00 -2.68
N ARG A 104 -3.94 7.15 -2.78
CA ARG A 104 -5.41 7.24 -2.77
C ARG A 104 -6.05 6.87 -4.12
N ALA A 105 -5.35 7.10 -5.23
CA ALA A 105 -5.94 7.09 -6.57
C ALA A 105 -5.25 6.14 -7.56
N GLY A 106 -4.03 5.74 -7.28
CA GLY A 106 -3.23 4.87 -8.14
C GLY A 106 -3.68 3.42 -8.07
N GLU A 107 -3.09 2.60 -8.95
CA GLU A 107 -3.42 1.19 -9.09
C GLU A 107 -2.42 0.31 -8.35
N THR A 108 -1.14 0.69 -8.36
CA THR A 108 -0.05 -0.08 -7.78
C THR A 108 0.98 0.81 -7.10
N ALA A 109 1.49 0.35 -5.95
CA ALA A 109 2.67 0.91 -5.32
C ALA A 109 3.80 -0.12 -5.33
N ARG A 110 5.00 0.28 -5.74
CA ARG A 110 6.21 -0.55 -5.68
C ARG A 110 7.25 0.10 -4.80
N VAL A 111 7.94 -0.69 -4.01
CA VAL A 111 9.14 -0.27 -3.29
C VAL A 111 10.31 -1.09 -3.79
N THR A 112 11.36 -0.42 -4.22
CA THR A 112 12.65 -1.03 -4.56
C THR A 112 13.76 -0.45 -3.70
N ASP A 113 14.87 -1.17 -3.59
CA ASP A 113 16.10 -0.57 -3.10
C ASP A 113 16.69 0.43 -4.12
N VAL A 114 17.73 1.16 -3.72
CA VAL A 114 18.48 2.09 -4.60
C VAL A 114 19.15 1.43 -5.80
N ASN A 115 19.37 0.11 -5.74
CA ASN A 115 19.98 -0.65 -6.83
C ASN A 115 18.93 -1.17 -7.83
N GLY A 116 17.63 -0.92 -7.57
CA GLY A 116 16.51 -1.35 -8.39
C GLY A 116 16.01 -2.76 -8.10
N ALA A 117 16.46 -3.40 -7.01
CA ALA A 117 15.91 -4.68 -6.57
C ALA A 117 14.52 -4.48 -5.95
N GLU A 118 13.52 -5.18 -6.46
CA GLU A 118 12.16 -5.10 -5.93
C GLU A 118 12.07 -5.69 -4.52
N ILE A 119 11.51 -4.92 -3.59
CA ILE A 119 11.25 -5.34 -2.21
C ILE A 119 9.78 -5.78 -2.08
N VAL A 120 8.87 -4.95 -2.57
CA VAL A 120 7.43 -5.25 -2.58
C VAL A 120 6.72 -4.52 -3.72
N THR A 121 5.72 -5.19 -4.31
CA THR A 121 4.68 -4.57 -5.12
C THR A 121 3.34 -4.79 -4.43
N VAL A 122 2.65 -3.69 -4.10
CA VAL A 122 1.38 -3.65 -3.38
C VAL A 122 0.27 -3.16 -4.32
N PRO A 123 -0.79 -3.95 -4.55
CA PRO A 123 -1.97 -3.45 -5.24
C PRO A 123 -2.68 -2.41 -4.36
N LEU A 124 -3.10 -1.30 -4.98
CA LEU A 124 -3.85 -0.22 -4.33
C LEU A 124 -5.38 -0.34 -4.55
N ALA A 125 -5.83 -1.37 -5.27
CA ALA A 125 -7.24 -1.73 -5.33
C ALA A 125 -7.77 -1.95 -3.90
N GLY A 126 -8.87 -1.28 -3.53
CA GLY A 126 -9.41 -1.35 -2.17
C GLY A 126 -8.65 -0.52 -1.11
N ALA A 127 -7.50 0.08 -1.44
CA ALA A 127 -6.73 0.94 -0.53
C ALA A 127 -7.45 2.24 -0.18
N ARG A 128 -8.10 2.85 -1.18
CA ARG A 128 -8.76 4.15 -1.05
C ARG A 128 -9.70 4.27 0.18
N PRO A 129 -10.69 3.39 0.40
CA PRO A 129 -11.56 3.49 1.57
C PRO A 129 -10.83 3.34 2.90
N ALA A 130 -9.65 2.71 2.94
CA ALA A 130 -8.84 2.59 4.14
C ALA A 130 -7.91 3.79 4.37
N ILE A 131 -7.28 4.29 3.31
CA ILE A 131 -6.31 5.40 3.38
C ILE A 131 -7.00 6.75 3.59
N VAL A 132 -8.17 6.99 2.98
CA VAL A 132 -8.87 8.28 3.10
C VAL A 132 -9.14 8.67 4.57
N PRO A 133 -9.70 7.79 5.43
CA PRO A 133 -9.86 8.09 6.86
C PRO A 133 -8.57 8.48 7.59
N VAL A 134 -7.42 7.90 7.22
CA VAL A 134 -6.12 8.26 7.80
C VAL A 134 -5.73 9.69 7.42
N LEU A 135 -5.88 10.03 6.13
CA LEU A 135 -5.55 11.36 5.61
C LEU A 135 -6.52 12.45 6.11
N ASP A 136 -7.77 12.11 6.38
CA ASP A 136 -8.75 13.04 6.96
C ASP A 136 -8.46 13.31 8.45
N ALA A 137 -7.87 12.33 9.14
CA ALA A 137 -7.49 12.45 10.56
C ALA A 137 -6.23 13.29 10.79
N CYS A 138 -5.33 13.35 9.80
CA CYS A 138 -4.06 14.07 9.87
C CYS A 138 -3.90 15.08 8.72
N PRO A 139 -3.91 16.39 8.98
CA PRO A 139 -3.64 17.38 7.92
C PRO A 139 -2.16 17.35 7.50
N LEU A 140 -1.92 17.34 6.17
CA LEU A 140 -0.60 17.52 5.54
C LEU A 140 -0.17 18.99 5.43
#